data_AF-A0A8E2EB74-F1
#
_entry.id   AF-A0A8E2EB74-F1
#
_cell.length_a   1.000
_cell.length_b   1.000
_cell.length_c   1.000
_cell.angle_alpha   90.00
_cell.angle_beta   90.00
_cell.angle_gamma   90.00
#
_symmetry.space_group_name_H-M   'P 1'
#
loop_
_entity.id
_entity.type
_entity.pdbx_description
1 polymer ?
#
loop_
_entity_poly.entity_id
_entity_poly.type
_entity_poly.pdbx_seq_one_letter_code
_entity_poly.pdbx_strand_id
1 'polypeptide(L)'
;MAYSDSPLSSPPAPSSNTYHRNRWLDFLIRATLGIITSPYRRTFKIYTWRPLKEIRAADGDRKKLMCLVREWKADKYQELQSVQVASSFCAGATLAVLSWIKIPDPIWVASAFWYCSLSCSIWAVITSIQQKSILDELPDQDVLTETISEYDLKRTRRVILRYKKRPGIAHWIMLFIWQFPSMQMSYSWCAFLAGLTVYICTPFIRHHPWDDNSKIAITYLVVGGVSLITFLFSSGFVYAAETDSERSAANSRVNTGEAGIGADNVNSNGPLATNTDAVANSQTSTKSPLQTVRSRGLLIDGSSSGPQSNRTLPGKNKGTLLI
;
A
#
# COMPACT_ATOMS: atom_id res chain seq x y z
N MET A 1 -57.93 53.23 -22.01
CA MET A 1 -57.33 51.93 -21.63
C MET A 1 -56.30 51.58 -22.69
N ALA A 2 -55.02 51.86 -22.43
CA ALA A 2 -53.91 51.47 -23.30
C ALA A 2 -52.89 50.77 -22.40
N TYR A 3 -52.73 49.46 -22.61
CA TYR A 3 -51.72 48.63 -21.95
C TYR A 3 -50.45 48.65 -22.80
N SER A 4 -49.33 49.01 -22.17
CA SER A 4 -48.01 49.08 -22.79
C SER A 4 -47.31 47.74 -22.59
N ASP A 5 -47.08 47.00 -23.68
CA ASP A 5 -46.30 45.76 -23.67
C ASP A 5 -44.80 46.07 -23.60
N SER A 6 -44.13 45.54 -22.58
CA SER A 6 -42.66 45.55 -22.46
C SER A 6 -42.10 44.21 -22.93
N PRO A 7 -41.04 44.18 -23.76
CA PRO A 7 -40.49 42.92 -24.27
C PRO A 7 -39.62 42.21 -23.22
N LEU A 8 -39.80 40.88 -23.13
CA LEU A 8 -39.05 39.96 -22.29
C LEU A 8 -37.55 39.98 -22.63
N SER A 9 -36.72 40.34 -21.66
CA SER A 9 -35.26 40.23 -21.74
C SER A 9 -34.83 38.77 -21.65
N SER A 10 -34.12 38.27 -22.66
CA SER A 10 -33.50 36.94 -22.67
C SER A 10 -32.34 36.84 -21.66
N PRO A 11 -32.16 35.68 -20.98
CA PRO A 11 -31.08 35.50 -20.02
C PRO A 11 -29.69 35.49 -20.71
N PRO A 12 -28.65 36.05 -20.06
CA PRO A 12 -27.31 36.14 -20.64
C PRO A 12 -26.65 34.75 -20.73
N ALA A 13 -26.03 34.48 -21.88
CA ALA A 13 -25.28 33.25 -22.10
C ALA A 13 -24.05 33.17 -21.18
N PRO A 14 -23.72 31.98 -20.63
CA PRO A 14 -22.58 31.80 -19.76
C PRO A 14 -21.26 32.04 -20.52
N SER A 15 -20.41 32.90 -19.97
CA SER A 15 -19.14 33.28 -20.58
C SER A 15 -18.15 32.10 -20.62
N SER A 16 -17.52 31.90 -21.78
CA SER A 16 -16.58 30.81 -22.10
C SER A 16 -15.39 30.69 -21.14
N ASN A 17 -15.04 31.77 -20.44
CA ASN A 17 -13.94 31.83 -19.49
C ASN A 17 -14.20 30.94 -18.25
N THR A 18 -15.47 30.75 -17.87
CA THR A 18 -15.86 29.91 -16.72
C THR A 18 -15.66 28.42 -16.99
N TYR A 19 -15.78 27.99 -18.25
CA TYR A 19 -15.66 26.59 -18.65
C TYR A 19 -14.20 26.10 -18.64
N HIS A 20 -13.26 26.92 -19.11
CA HIS A 20 -11.83 26.57 -19.11
C HIS A 20 -11.23 26.49 -17.71
N ARG A 21 -11.64 27.38 -16.79
CA ARG A 21 -11.16 27.38 -15.40
C ARG A 21 -11.56 26.13 -14.64
N ASN A 22 -12.80 25.67 -14.81
CA ASN A 22 -13.29 24.45 -14.16
C ASN A 22 -12.57 23.20 -14.67
N ARG A 23 -12.21 23.15 -15.96
CA ARG A 23 -11.48 22.01 -16.54
C ARG A 23 -10.04 21.91 -16.03
N TRP A 24 -9.36 23.04 -15.81
CA TRP A 24 -8.02 23.07 -15.21
C TRP A 24 -8.04 22.71 -13.73
N LEU A 25 -9.04 23.21 -12.97
CA LEU A 25 -9.22 22.82 -11.57
C LEU A 25 -9.56 21.33 -11.45
N ASP A 26 -10.42 20.78 -12.29
CA ASP A 26 -10.73 19.35 -12.31
C ASP A 26 -9.50 18.50 -12.64
N PHE A 27 -8.67 18.94 -13.59
CA PHE A 27 -7.42 18.27 -13.91
C PHE A 27 -6.45 18.31 -12.74
N LEU A 28 -6.26 19.48 -12.11
CA LEU A 28 -5.41 19.63 -10.93
C LEU A 28 -5.92 18.79 -9.76
N ILE A 29 -7.21 18.81 -9.47
CA ILE A 29 -7.81 17.99 -8.40
C ILE A 29 -7.61 16.50 -8.68
N ARG A 30 -7.84 16.04 -9.92
CA ARG A 30 -7.62 14.63 -10.29
C ARG A 30 -6.14 14.26 -10.25
N ALA A 31 -5.25 15.16 -10.64
CA ALA A 31 -3.81 14.97 -10.54
C ALA A 31 -3.39 14.90 -9.06
N THR A 32 -3.77 15.87 -8.23
CA THR A 32 -3.48 15.90 -6.80
C THR A 32 -4.08 14.69 -6.08
N LEU A 33 -5.31 14.29 -6.38
CA LEU A 33 -5.88 13.05 -5.88
C LEU A 33 -5.08 11.84 -6.39
N GLY A 34 -4.73 11.77 -7.67
CA GLY A 34 -3.87 10.73 -8.21
C GLY A 34 -2.53 10.64 -7.48
N ILE A 35 -1.93 11.78 -7.12
CA ILE A 35 -0.64 11.89 -6.45
C ILE A 35 -0.74 11.52 -4.98
N ILE A 36 -1.75 12.03 -4.27
CA ILE A 36 -1.99 11.71 -2.86
C ILE A 36 -2.39 10.24 -2.71
N THR A 37 -3.10 9.69 -3.70
CA THR A 37 -3.57 8.31 -3.65
C THR A 37 -2.62 7.28 -4.23
N SER A 38 -1.68 7.71 -5.09
CA SER A 38 -0.70 6.83 -5.70
C SER A 38 0.17 6.04 -4.69
N PRO A 39 0.74 6.66 -3.63
CA PRO A 39 1.61 5.96 -2.69
C PRO A 39 0.93 4.75 -2.05
N TYR A 40 -0.37 4.86 -1.77
CA TYR A 40 -1.13 3.79 -1.12
C TYR A 40 -1.86 2.89 -2.12
N ARG A 41 -2.17 3.34 -3.34
CA ARG A 41 -2.96 2.56 -4.32
C ARG A 41 -2.26 1.25 -4.70
N ARG A 42 -0.93 1.30 -4.86
CA ARG A 42 -0.12 0.11 -5.14
C ARG A 42 -0.10 -0.84 -3.95
N THR A 43 0.20 -0.30 -2.77
CA THR A 43 0.25 -1.05 -1.50
C THR A 43 -1.09 -1.71 -1.20
N PHE A 44 -2.19 -1.00 -1.42
CA PHE A 44 -3.56 -1.52 -1.33
C PHE A 44 -3.78 -2.73 -2.24
N LYS A 45 -3.38 -2.62 -3.51
CA LYS A 45 -3.58 -3.67 -4.51
C LYS A 45 -2.73 -4.92 -4.18
N ILE A 46 -1.45 -4.72 -3.87
CA ILE A 46 -0.47 -5.79 -3.66
C ILE A 46 -0.68 -6.49 -2.31
N TYR A 47 -0.75 -5.73 -1.22
CA TYR A 47 -0.74 -6.33 0.11
C TYR A 47 -2.14 -6.68 0.63
N THR A 48 -3.20 -6.05 0.10
CA THR A 48 -4.55 -6.23 0.64
C THR A 48 -5.50 -6.87 -0.33
N TRP A 49 -5.69 -6.28 -1.52
CA TRP A 49 -6.74 -6.75 -2.42
C TRP A 49 -6.43 -8.11 -3.04
N ARG A 50 -5.22 -8.26 -3.61
CA ARG A 50 -4.82 -9.49 -4.31
C ARG A 50 -4.73 -10.71 -3.38
N PRO A 51 -4.08 -10.64 -2.21
CA PRO A 51 -3.98 -11.79 -1.32
C PRO A 51 -5.35 -12.20 -0.79
N LEU A 52 -6.21 -11.24 -0.41
CA LEU A 52 -7.57 -11.56 0.04
C LEU A 52 -8.42 -12.19 -1.06
N LYS A 53 -8.23 -11.81 -2.32
CA LYS A 53 -8.88 -12.45 -3.48
C LYS A 53 -8.39 -13.89 -3.66
N GLU A 54 -7.09 -14.12 -3.54
CA GLU A 54 -6.48 -15.45 -3.68
C GLU A 54 -6.86 -16.39 -2.52
N ILE A 55 -6.86 -15.89 -1.27
CA ILE A 55 -7.33 -16.61 -0.08
C ILE A 55 -8.82 -16.96 -0.22
N ARG A 56 -9.63 -16.10 -0.83
CA ARG A 56 -11.05 -16.39 -1.12
C ARG A 56 -11.21 -17.43 -2.23
N ALA A 57 -10.34 -17.41 -3.25
CA ALA A 57 -10.38 -18.34 -4.38
C ALA A 57 -9.88 -19.74 -4.01
N ALA A 58 -9.07 -19.89 -2.96
CA ALA A 58 -8.61 -21.18 -2.44
C ALA A 58 -9.69 -21.96 -1.66
N ASP A 59 -10.98 -21.65 -1.83
CA ASP A 59 -12.09 -22.29 -1.11
C ASP A 59 -12.11 -23.79 -1.41
N GLY A 60 -11.80 -24.61 -0.39
CA GLY A 60 -11.75 -26.07 -0.47
C GLY A 60 -10.35 -26.69 -0.34
N ASP A 61 -9.27 -25.97 -0.67
CA ASP A 61 -7.90 -26.48 -0.57
C ASP A 61 -7.21 -25.95 0.70
N ARG A 62 -7.20 -26.78 1.74
CA ARG A 62 -6.65 -26.46 3.06
C ARG A 62 -5.16 -26.11 3.01
N LYS A 63 -4.35 -26.88 2.27
CA LYS A 63 -2.89 -26.67 2.23
C LYS A 63 -2.55 -25.36 1.51
N LYS A 64 -3.25 -25.09 0.40
CA LYS A 64 -3.09 -23.84 -0.35
C LYS A 64 -3.53 -22.62 0.45
N LEU A 65 -4.67 -22.71 1.15
CA LEU A 65 -5.16 -21.63 2.00
C LEU A 65 -4.19 -21.31 3.15
N MET A 66 -3.63 -22.34 3.80
CA MET A 66 -2.63 -22.16 4.86
C MET A 66 -1.37 -21.46 4.34
N CYS A 67 -0.87 -21.88 3.17
CA CYS A 67 0.29 -21.25 2.55
C CYS A 67 0.05 -19.77 2.22
N LEU A 68 -1.11 -19.44 1.63
CA LEU A 68 -1.47 -18.06 1.28
C LEU A 68 -1.67 -17.17 2.51
N VAL A 69 -2.29 -17.68 3.58
CA VAL A 69 -2.48 -16.93 4.83
C VAL A 69 -1.14 -16.66 5.51
N ARG A 70 -0.23 -17.65 5.50
CA ARG A 70 1.12 -17.52 6.06
C ARG A 70 1.89 -16.42 5.35
N GLU A 71 1.91 -16.46 4.02
CA GLU A 71 2.58 -15.47 3.20
C GLU A 71 1.99 -14.07 3.41
N TRP A 72 0.66 -13.97 3.39
CA TRP A 72 -0.04 -12.71 3.66
C TRP A 72 0.27 -12.14 5.06
N LYS A 73 0.30 -12.98 6.10
CA LYS A 73 0.65 -12.55 7.48
C LYS A 73 2.05 -11.94 7.49
N ALA A 74 3.03 -12.63 6.91
CA ALA A 74 4.43 -12.16 6.86
C ALA A 74 4.54 -10.83 6.12
N ASP A 75 3.93 -10.72 4.93
CA ASP A 75 3.96 -9.50 4.12
C ASP A 75 3.27 -8.33 4.85
N LYS A 76 2.13 -8.59 5.51
CA LYS A 76 1.42 -7.56 6.30
C LYS A 76 2.19 -7.11 7.52
N TYR A 77 2.88 -8.03 8.18
CA TYR A 77 3.70 -7.69 9.34
C TYR A 77 4.84 -6.74 8.94
N GLN A 78 5.48 -6.99 7.80
CA GLN A 78 6.52 -6.13 7.24
C GLN A 78 5.96 -4.77 6.82
N GLU A 79 4.80 -4.72 6.17
CA GLU A 79 4.11 -3.46 5.85
C GLU A 79 3.86 -2.64 7.12
N LEU A 80 3.24 -3.23 8.15
CA LEU A 80 2.94 -2.55 9.41
C LEU A 80 4.20 -2.05 10.13
N GLN A 81 5.28 -2.84 10.13
CA GLN A 81 6.56 -2.41 10.69
C GLN A 81 7.13 -1.20 9.93
N SER A 82 7.10 -1.23 8.60
CA SER A 82 7.56 -0.08 7.79
C SER A 82 6.71 1.17 8.05
N VAL A 83 5.39 1.01 8.22
CA VAL A 83 4.45 2.09 8.56
C VAL A 83 4.77 2.70 9.92
N GLN A 84 5.06 1.88 10.94
CA GLN A 84 5.44 2.36 12.27
C GLN A 84 6.72 3.18 12.24
N VAL A 85 7.76 2.67 11.57
CA VAL A 85 9.06 3.36 11.46
C VAL A 85 8.89 4.69 10.73
N ALA A 86 8.22 4.69 9.57
CA ALA A 86 8.01 5.89 8.78
C ALA A 86 7.11 6.92 9.50
N SER A 87 6.06 6.49 10.18
CA SER A 87 5.17 7.38 10.94
C SER A 87 5.87 7.97 12.17
N SER A 88 6.69 7.19 12.87
CA SER A 88 7.47 7.68 14.02
C SER A 88 8.50 8.71 13.58
N PHE A 89 9.14 8.48 12.42
CA PHE A 89 10.05 9.43 11.81
C PHE A 89 9.34 10.74 11.43
N CYS A 90 8.15 10.65 10.81
CA CYS A 90 7.32 11.82 10.48
C CYS A 90 6.89 12.61 11.72
N ALA A 91 6.49 11.91 12.80
CA ALA A 91 6.16 12.53 14.08
C ALA A 91 7.36 13.28 14.67
N GLY A 92 8.54 12.66 14.67
CA GLY A 92 9.79 13.29 15.13
C GLY A 92 10.15 14.53 14.31
N ALA A 93 10.08 14.44 12.98
CA ALA A 93 10.30 15.56 12.08
C ALA A 93 9.30 16.71 12.33
N THR A 94 8.02 16.37 12.52
CA THR A 94 6.97 17.35 12.83
C THR A 94 7.24 18.04 14.16
N LEU A 95 7.58 17.30 15.22
CA LEU A 95 7.94 17.88 16.53
C LEU A 95 9.17 18.80 16.45
N ALA A 96 10.17 18.44 15.65
CA ALA A 96 11.34 19.27 15.44
C ALA A 96 10.96 20.61 14.77
N VAL A 97 10.10 20.58 13.75
CA VAL A 97 9.66 21.79 13.04
C VAL A 97 8.72 22.66 13.90
N LEU A 98 7.92 22.07 14.79
CA LEU A 98 7.10 22.85 15.75
C LEU A 98 7.96 23.77 16.63
N SER A 99 9.24 23.45 16.85
CA SER A 99 10.16 24.33 17.58
C SER A 99 10.43 25.67 16.87
N TRP A 100 10.21 25.73 15.54
CA TRP A 100 10.45 26.90 14.69
C TRP A 100 9.31 27.92 14.69
N ILE A 101 8.17 27.61 15.32
CA ILE A 101 7.00 28.52 15.40
C ILE A 101 7.29 29.78 16.24
N LYS A 102 8.43 29.84 16.93
CA LYS A 102 8.83 31.00 17.76
C LYS A 102 9.15 32.27 16.97
N ILE A 103 9.23 32.21 15.64
CA ILE A 103 9.45 33.38 14.78
C ILE A 103 8.15 34.19 14.71
N PRO A 104 8.16 35.53 14.86
CA PRO A 104 6.95 36.35 14.75
C PRO A 104 6.35 36.29 13.32
N ASP A 105 5.01 36.27 13.23
CA ASP A 105 4.17 36.19 12.01
C ASP A 105 4.08 34.88 11.21
N PRO A 106 4.05 33.67 11.82
CA PRO A 106 3.85 32.45 11.05
C PRO A 106 2.41 32.38 10.52
N ILE A 107 2.26 31.95 9.27
CA ILE A 107 0.94 31.67 8.68
C ILE A 107 0.32 30.50 9.45
N TRP A 108 -0.85 30.72 10.06
CA TRP A 108 -1.55 29.71 10.87
C TRP A 108 -1.78 28.39 10.13
N VAL A 109 -1.92 28.44 8.81
CA VAL A 109 -2.11 27.28 7.92
C VAL A 109 -0.94 26.30 8.01
N ALA A 110 0.30 26.79 8.11
CA ALA A 110 1.47 25.92 8.26
C ALA A 110 1.40 25.13 9.58
N SER A 111 1.09 25.82 10.67
CA SER A 111 0.91 25.20 11.99
C SER A 111 -0.22 24.18 11.99
N ALA A 112 -1.36 24.49 11.36
CA ALA A 112 -2.48 23.57 11.24
C ALA A 112 -2.07 22.28 10.51
N PHE A 113 -1.35 22.39 9.38
CA PHE A 113 -0.85 21.23 8.65
C PHE A 113 0.13 20.37 9.47
N TRP A 114 1.00 20.99 10.27
CA TRP A 114 1.89 20.25 11.17
C TRP A 114 1.13 19.53 12.28
N TYR A 115 0.12 20.16 12.91
CA TYR A 115 -0.72 19.47 13.89
C TYR A 115 -1.51 18.30 13.27
N CYS A 116 -2.03 18.49 12.06
CA CYS A 116 -2.68 17.41 11.30
C CYS A 116 -1.70 16.26 10.99
N SER A 117 -0.48 16.58 10.56
CA SER A 117 0.59 15.60 10.32
C SER A 117 0.91 14.80 11.59
N LEU A 118 1.07 15.48 12.73
CA LEU A 118 1.38 14.85 14.01
C LEU A 118 0.25 13.92 14.45
N SER A 119 -1.00 14.41 14.38
CA SER A 119 -2.18 13.62 14.72
C SER A 119 -2.28 12.37 13.85
N CYS A 120 -2.11 12.52 12.53
CA CYS A 120 -2.12 11.38 11.61
C CYS A 120 -1.00 10.38 11.94
N SER A 121 0.22 10.85 12.16
CA SER A 121 1.36 9.96 12.49
C SER A 121 1.11 9.15 13.77
N ILE A 122 0.55 9.78 14.81
CA ILE A 122 0.21 9.11 16.07
C ILE A 122 -0.86 8.03 15.82
N TRP A 123 -1.93 8.37 15.10
CA TRP A 123 -2.98 7.41 14.76
C TRP A 123 -2.46 6.25 13.91
N ALA A 124 -1.54 6.50 12.97
CA ALA A 124 -0.91 5.46 12.16
C ALA A 124 -0.11 4.48 13.03
N VAL A 125 0.67 4.97 14.00
CA VAL A 125 1.42 4.12 14.94
C VAL A 125 0.47 3.31 15.82
N ILE A 126 -0.51 3.95 16.46
CA ILE A 126 -1.46 3.27 17.36
C ILE A 126 -2.21 2.16 16.62
N THR A 127 -2.77 2.48 15.45
CA THR A 127 -3.54 1.50 14.68
C THR A 127 -2.67 0.41 14.09
N SER A 128 -1.41 0.71 13.74
CA SER A 128 -0.46 -0.32 13.34
C SER A 128 -0.11 -1.28 14.47
N ILE A 129 0.06 -0.78 15.71
CA ILE A 129 0.29 -1.65 16.89
C ILE A 129 -0.92 -2.56 17.11
N GLN A 130 -2.13 -2.00 17.08
CA GLN A 130 -3.36 -2.78 17.24
C GLN A 130 -3.50 -3.87 16.17
N GLN A 131 -3.22 -3.56 14.91
CA GLN A 131 -3.28 -4.54 13.83
C GLN A 131 -2.20 -5.62 13.96
N LYS A 132 -0.99 -5.23 14.33
CA LYS A 132 0.11 -6.16 14.60
C LYS A 132 -0.25 -7.14 15.72
N SER A 133 -0.86 -6.67 16.80
CA SER A 133 -1.33 -7.54 17.89
C SER A 133 -2.42 -8.52 17.43
N ILE A 134 -3.35 -8.09 16.58
CA ILE A 134 -4.36 -8.98 15.98
C ILE A 134 -3.69 -10.04 15.09
N LEU A 135 -2.60 -9.68 14.40
CA LEU A 135 -1.79 -10.63 13.62
C LEU A 135 -1.04 -11.62 14.51
N ASP A 136 -0.54 -11.19 15.66
CA ASP A 136 0.20 -12.03 16.61
C ASP A 136 -0.69 -13.10 17.25
N GLU A 137 -2.00 -12.84 17.39
CA GLU A 137 -2.97 -13.86 17.81
C GLU A 137 -3.19 -14.98 16.77
N LEU A 138 -2.71 -14.80 15.53
CA LEU A 138 -2.80 -15.83 14.50
C LEU A 138 -1.67 -16.86 14.67
N PRO A 139 -1.96 -18.16 14.61
CA PRO A 139 -0.99 -19.23 14.87
C PRO A 139 0.27 -19.05 14.01
N ASP A 140 1.42 -19.29 14.65
CA ASP A 140 2.72 -18.95 14.09
C ASP A 140 3.21 -19.93 13.03
N GLN A 141 4.19 -19.45 12.25
CA GLN A 141 4.71 -20.09 11.04
C GLN A 141 5.14 -21.55 11.27
N ASP A 142 5.64 -21.86 12.46
CA ASP A 142 6.26 -23.13 12.84
C ASP A 142 5.25 -24.19 13.33
N VAL A 143 4.05 -23.77 13.74
CA VAL A 143 2.96 -24.67 14.20
C VAL A 143 2.07 -25.14 13.03
N LEU A 144 2.23 -24.51 11.86
CA LEU A 144 1.37 -24.70 10.68
C LEU A 144 1.67 -25.97 9.85
N THR A 145 2.41 -26.95 10.37
CA THR A 145 2.96 -28.01 9.51
C THR A 145 2.14 -29.30 9.49
N GLU A 146 1.37 -29.68 10.54
CA GLU A 146 0.65 -30.98 10.44
C GLU A 146 -0.72 -31.12 11.17
N THR A 147 -1.06 -30.35 12.21
CA THR A 147 -2.25 -30.65 13.04
C THR A 147 -3.11 -29.44 13.44
N ILE A 148 -3.12 -28.36 12.66
CA ILE A 148 -4.05 -27.24 12.97
C ILE A 148 -5.50 -27.71 12.92
N SER A 149 -6.25 -27.47 14.00
CA SER A 149 -7.68 -27.77 14.05
C SER A 149 -8.42 -26.96 12.99
N GLU A 150 -9.42 -27.56 12.32
CA GLU A 150 -10.32 -26.81 11.43
C GLU A 150 -10.92 -25.57 12.10
N TYR A 151 -11.03 -25.63 13.43
CA TYR A 151 -11.49 -24.53 14.26
C TYR A 151 -10.59 -23.30 14.15
N ASP A 152 -9.27 -23.46 14.28
CA ASP A 152 -8.31 -22.34 14.22
C ASP A 152 -8.26 -21.76 12.81
N LEU A 153 -8.34 -22.61 11.79
CA LEU A 153 -8.39 -22.16 10.41
C LEU A 153 -9.69 -21.38 10.11
N LYS A 154 -10.84 -21.81 10.66
CA LYS A 154 -12.10 -21.06 10.59
C LYS A 154 -12.01 -19.74 11.37
N ARG A 155 -11.32 -19.70 12.51
CA ARG A 155 -11.08 -18.49 13.31
C ARG A 155 -10.21 -17.51 12.53
N THR A 156 -9.04 -17.92 12.04
CA THR A 156 -8.15 -17.11 11.21
C THR A 156 -8.87 -16.58 9.96
N ARG A 157 -9.62 -17.44 9.27
CA ARG A 157 -10.45 -17.02 8.13
C ARG A 157 -11.51 -15.99 8.53
N ARG A 158 -12.13 -16.11 9.70
CA ARG A 158 -13.12 -15.14 10.19
C ARG A 158 -12.48 -13.81 10.56
N VAL A 159 -11.28 -13.82 11.13
CA VAL A 159 -10.51 -12.61 11.48
C VAL A 159 -10.04 -11.88 10.21
N ILE A 160 -9.50 -12.62 9.24
CA ILE A 160 -8.94 -12.03 8.01
C ILE A 160 -10.01 -11.64 6.99
N LEU A 161 -11.02 -12.50 6.78
CA LEU A 161 -11.99 -12.34 5.69
C LEU A 161 -13.40 -11.96 6.15
N ARG A 162 -13.68 -11.88 7.47
CA ARG A 162 -15.01 -11.68 8.09
C ARG A 162 -16.10 -12.32 7.22
N TYR A 163 -15.97 -13.64 7.08
CA TYR A 163 -16.58 -14.43 6.01
C TYR A 163 -18.09 -14.22 5.86
N LYS A 164 -18.51 -13.68 4.72
CA LYS A 164 -19.88 -13.81 4.20
C LYS A 164 -19.77 -14.16 2.71
N LYS A 165 -20.57 -15.14 2.25
CA LYS A 165 -20.55 -15.69 0.88
C LYS A 165 -20.74 -14.64 -0.25
N ARG A 166 -21.10 -13.39 0.08
CA ARG A 166 -21.23 -12.28 -0.88
C ARG A 166 -20.41 -11.07 -0.40
N PRO A 167 -19.65 -10.40 -1.29
CA PRO A 167 -18.93 -9.17 -0.96
C PRO A 167 -19.95 -8.05 -0.73
N GLY A 168 -20.34 -7.84 0.53
CA GLY A 168 -21.14 -6.70 0.95
C GLY A 168 -20.27 -5.55 1.48
N ILE A 169 -20.93 -4.53 2.02
CA ILE A 169 -20.30 -3.34 2.63
C ILE A 169 -19.26 -3.74 3.71
N ALA A 170 -19.50 -4.82 4.46
CA ALA A 170 -18.58 -5.34 5.46
C ALA A 170 -17.19 -5.73 4.90
N HIS A 171 -17.11 -6.17 3.64
CA HIS A 171 -15.83 -6.49 2.99
C HIS A 171 -15.00 -5.23 2.74
N TRP A 172 -15.65 -4.17 2.27
CA TRP A 172 -15.00 -2.88 2.03
C TRP A 172 -14.57 -2.22 3.34
N ILE A 173 -15.38 -2.30 4.40
CA ILE A 173 -15.00 -1.83 5.73
C ILE A 173 -13.77 -2.59 6.24
N MET A 174 -13.72 -3.91 6.06
CA MET A 174 -12.57 -4.71 6.47
C MET A 174 -11.30 -4.34 5.70
N LEU A 175 -11.40 -4.15 4.37
CA LEU A 175 -10.29 -3.67 3.56
C LEU A 175 -9.80 -2.29 4.01
N PHE A 176 -10.74 -1.40 4.35
CA PHE A 176 -10.44 -0.08 4.88
C PHE A 176 -9.69 -0.19 6.20
N ILE A 177 -10.14 -1.04 7.14
CA ILE A 177 -9.46 -1.26 8.41
C ILE A 177 -8.02 -1.72 8.17
N TRP A 178 -7.80 -2.75 7.35
CA TRP A 178 -6.46 -3.27 7.02
C TRP A 178 -5.53 -2.30 6.29
N GLN A 179 -6.06 -1.16 5.83
CA GLN A 179 -5.31 -0.16 5.08
C GLN A 179 -5.23 1.19 5.79
N PHE A 180 -6.02 1.35 6.86
CA PHE A 180 -6.09 2.57 7.63
C PHE A 180 -4.71 3.06 8.13
N PRO A 181 -3.81 2.22 8.68
CA PRO A 181 -2.51 2.71 9.14
C PRO A 181 -1.63 3.24 8.01
N SER A 182 -1.62 2.55 6.87
CA SER A 182 -0.85 2.93 5.68
C SER A 182 -1.37 4.22 5.04
N MET A 183 -2.70 4.37 4.96
CA MET A 183 -3.34 5.62 4.52
C MET A 183 -2.98 6.78 5.45
N GLN A 184 -3.06 6.57 6.76
CA GLN A 184 -2.80 7.61 7.75
C GLN A 184 -1.33 8.04 7.77
N MET A 185 -0.40 7.09 7.58
CA MET A 185 1.02 7.39 7.36
C MET A 185 1.23 8.24 6.11
N SER A 186 0.59 7.91 4.98
CA SER A 186 0.71 8.71 3.76
C SER A 186 0.18 10.12 3.97
N TYR A 187 -0.95 10.27 4.65
CA TYR A 187 -1.53 11.58 4.93
C TYR A 187 -0.67 12.42 5.88
N SER A 188 0.03 11.80 6.84
CA SER A 188 0.94 12.55 7.69
C SER A 188 2.09 13.15 6.89
N TRP A 189 2.71 12.39 5.99
CA TRP A 189 3.77 12.90 5.10
C TRP A 189 3.26 13.99 4.15
N CYS A 190 2.08 13.82 3.56
CA CYS A 190 1.49 14.85 2.71
C CYS A 190 1.21 16.14 3.49
N ALA A 191 0.62 16.04 4.69
CA ALA A 191 0.36 17.19 5.54
C ALA A 191 1.66 17.86 6.02
N PHE A 192 2.68 17.08 6.37
CA PHE A 192 4.00 17.59 6.75
C PHE A 192 4.64 18.40 5.62
N LEU A 193 4.69 17.84 4.41
CA LEU A 193 5.25 18.51 3.24
C LEU A 193 4.45 19.76 2.85
N ALA A 194 3.11 19.71 2.95
CA ALA A 194 2.26 20.87 2.72
C ALA A 194 2.55 21.99 3.74
N GLY A 195 2.63 21.66 5.02
CA GLY A 195 2.98 22.62 6.08
C GLY A 195 4.36 23.23 5.88
N LEU A 196 5.35 22.39 5.52
CA LEU A 196 6.72 22.84 5.22
C LEU A 196 6.76 23.78 4.00
N THR A 197 6.01 23.44 2.95
CA THR A 197 5.92 24.26 1.73
C THR A 197 5.31 25.62 2.05
N VAL A 198 4.19 25.65 2.77
CA VAL A 198 3.53 26.91 3.18
C VAL A 198 4.46 27.74 4.07
N TYR A 199 5.15 27.11 5.02
CA TYR A 199 6.09 27.81 5.90
C TYR A 199 7.24 28.46 5.13
N ILE A 200 7.90 27.72 4.23
CA ILE A 200 9.02 28.24 3.44
C ILE A 200 8.55 29.30 2.43
N CYS A 201 7.30 29.21 1.95
CA CYS A 201 6.72 30.20 1.02
C CYS A 201 6.13 31.44 1.72
N THR A 202 6.20 31.53 3.05
CA THR A 202 5.76 32.71 3.83
C THR A 202 6.23 34.06 3.26
N PRO A 203 7.51 34.27 2.88
CA PRO A 203 7.96 35.54 2.30
C PRO A 203 7.17 35.96 1.04
N PHE A 204 6.76 35.01 0.20
CA PHE A 204 5.95 35.29 -0.99
C PHE A 204 4.51 35.63 -0.65
N ILE A 205 3.92 34.91 0.31
CA ILE A 205 2.52 35.10 0.70
C ILE A 205 2.32 36.45 1.41
N ARG A 206 3.31 36.89 2.18
CA ARG A 206 3.27 38.17 2.91
C ARG A 206 3.83 39.36 2.13
N HIS A 207 4.28 39.15 0.89
CA HIS A 207 4.90 40.17 0.05
C HIS A 207 6.05 40.91 0.76
N HIS A 208 6.89 40.17 1.49
CA HIS A 208 8.08 40.76 2.09
C HIS A 208 9.06 41.26 1.01
N PRO A 209 9.87 42.29 1.31
CA PRO A 209 10.90 42.74 0.40
C PRO A 209 11.86 41.59 0.04
N TRP A 210 12.44 41.65 -1.15
CA TRP A 210 13.34 40.62 -1.63
C TRP A 210 14.55 40.48 -0.69
N ASP A 211 14.61 39.33 -0.04
CA ASP A 211 15.57 39.03 1.02
C ASP A 211 16.14 37.60 0.83
N ASP A 212 17.15 37.22 1.60
CA ASP A 212 17.74 35.89 1.56
C ASP A 212 16.71 34.78 1.83
N ASN A 213 15.70 35.06 2.66
CA ASN A 213 14.56 34.17 2.87
C ASN A 213 13.79 33.86 1.56
N SER A 214 13.69 34.83 0.65
CA SER A 214 13.07 34.61 -0.67
C SER A 214 13.93 33.70 -1.55
N LYS A 215 15.27 33.84 -1.50
CA LYS A 215 16.20 32.97 -2.25
C LYS A 215 16.13 31.52 -1.75
N ILE A 216 16.06 31.32 -0.44
CA ILE A 216 15.88 30.00 0.18
C ILE A 216 14.57 29.38 -0.30
N ALA A 217 13.49 30.16 -0.32
CA ALA A 217 12.19 29.68 -0.76
C ALA A 217 12.17 29.24 -2.23
N ILE A 218 12.82 30.00 -3.13
CA ILE A 218 12.95 29.61 -4.55
C ILE A 218 13.75 28.31 -4.67
N THR A 219 14.87 28.22 -3.98
CA THR A 219 15.74 27.03 -4.03
C THR A 219 14.98 25.79 -3.56
N TYR A 220 14.24 25.91 -2.46
CA TYR A 220 13.36 24.85 -1.97
C TYR A 220 12.29 24.45 -3.00
N LEU A 221 11.60 25.41 -3.63
CA LEU A 221 10.58 25.13 -4.64
C LEU A 221 11.15 24.44 -5.88
N VAL A 222 12.35 24.83 -6.33
CA VAL A 222 13.02 24.18 -7.47
C VAL A 222 13.37 22.74 -7.13
N VAL A 223 14.04 22.51 -6.00
CA VAL A 223 14.44 21.16 -5.57
C VAL A 223 13.23 20.28 -5.27
N GLY A 224 12.22 20.84 -4.58
CA GLY A 224 10.95 20.17 -4.29
C GLY A 224 10.17 19.84 -5.56
N GLY A 225 10.15 20.75 -6.53
CA GLY A 225 9.54 20.54 -7.84
C GLY A 225 10.20 19.41 -8.64
N VAL A 226 11.54 19.40 -8.72
CA VAL A 226 12.29 18.31 -9.37
C VAL A 226 12.04 16.98 -8.67
N SER A 227 12.01 16.97 -7.34
CA SER A 227 11.72 15.76 -6.54
C SER A 227 10.31 15.25 -6.80
N LEU A 228 9.32 16.15 -6.86
CA LEU A 228 7.94 15.82 -7.18
C LEU A 228 7.84 15.23 -8.58
N ILE A 229 8.42 15.87 -9.60
CA ILE A 229 8.41 15.37 -10.98
C ILE A 229 9.03 13.98 -11.07
N THR A 230 10.19 13.78 -10.43
CA THR A 230 10.87 12.47 -10.39
C THR A 230 10.00 11.41 -9.73
N PHE A 231 9.32 11.76 -8.63
CA PHE A 231 8.35 10.89 -7.98
C PHE A 231 7.17 10.53 -8.89
N LEU A 232 6.62 11.50 -9.64
CA LEU A 232 5.55 11.25 -10.60
C LEU A 232 5.98 10.32 -11.73
N PHE A 233 7.17 10.52 -12.28
CA PHE A 233 7.72 9.62 -13.31
C PHE A 233 7.93 8.21 -12.78
N SER A 234 8.51 8.06 -11.59
CA SER A 234 8.69 6.76 -10.95
C SER A 234 7.34 6.05 -10.70
N SER A 235 6.38 6.79 -10.16
CA SER A 235 5.03 6.28 -9.92
C SER A 235 4.31 5.88 -11.22
N GLY A 236 4.41 6.70 -12.26
CA GLY A 236 3.83 6.44 -13.57
C GLY A 236 4.45 5.23 -14.24
N PHE A 237 5.78 5.09 -14.18
CA PHE A 237 6.50 3.94 -14.72
C PHE A 237 6.07 2.64 -14.04
N VAL A 238 6.00 2.64 -12.71
CA VAL A 238 5.52 1.49 -11.93
C VAL A 238 4.08 1.12 -12.31
N TYR A 239 3.21 2.12 -12.46
CA TYR A 239 1.81 1.88 -12.86
C TYR A 239 1.71 1.31 -14.29
N ALA A 240 2.50 1.84 -15.23
CA ALA A 240 2.56 1.33 -16.60
C ALA A 240 3.08 -0.12 -16.62
N ALA A 241 4.17 -0.41 -15.91
CA ALA A 241 4.76 -1.75 -15.82
C ALA A 241 3.79 -2.79 -15.24
N GLU A 242 2.99 -2.42 -14.23
CA GLU A 242 1.94 -3.29 -13.71
C GLU A 242 0.84 -3.55 -14.74
N THR A 243 0.41 -2.50 -15.45
CA THR A 243 -0.64 -2.61 -16.48
C THR A 243 -0.19 -3.50 -17.63
N ASP A 244 1.06 -3.39 -18.06
CA ASP A 244 1.63 -4.22 -19.13
C ASP A 244 1.81 -5.67 -18.69
N SER A 245 2.14 -5.91 -17.41
CA SER A 245 2.19 -7.26 -16.84
C SER A 245 0.82 -7.92 -16.82
N GLU A 246 -0.24 -7.17 -16.47
CA GLU A 246 -1.61 -7.67 -16.49
C GLU A 246 -2.09 -7.99 -17.91
N ARG A 247 -1.78 -7.12 -18.88
CA ARG A 247 -2.08 -7.36 -20.30
C ARG A 247 -1.38 -8.61 -20.84
N SER A 248 -0.09 -8.78 -20.52
CA SER A 248 0.69 -9.95 -20.93
C SER A 248 0.13 -11.25 -20.35
N ALA A 249 -0.29 -11.23 -19.08
CA ALA A 249 -0.92 -12.38 -18.44
C ALA A 249 -2.31 -12.72 -19.03
N ALA A 250 -3.09 -11.71 -19.43
CA ALA A 250 -4.37 -11.92 -20.09
C ALA A 250 -4.18 -12.54 -21.48
N ASN A 251 -3.25 -12.01 -22.28
CA ASN A 251 -2.96 -12.52 -23.63
C ASN A 251 -2.44 -13.96 -23.61
N SER A 252 -1.58 -14.32 -22.63
CA SER A 252 -1.10 -15.70 -22.50
C SER A 252 -2.22 -16.70 -22.19
N ARG A 253 -3.27 -16.31 -21.45
CA ARG A 253 -4.40 -17.21 -21.13
C ARG A 253 -5.28 -17.49 -22.35
N VAL A 254 -5.43 -16.50 -23.23
CA VAL A 254 -6.20 -16.64 -24.48
C VAL A 254 -5.48 -17.61 -25.42
N ASN A 255 -4.16 -17.47 -25.59
CA ASN A 255 -3.39 -18.31 -26.49
C ASN A 255 -3.34 -19.80 -26.07
N THR A 256 -3.34 -20.09 -24.76
CA THR A 256 -3.40 -21.49 -24.27
C THR A 256 -4.80 -22.11 -24.43
N GLY A 257 -5.86 -21.29 -24.42
CA GLY A 257 -7.23 -21.76 -24.65
C GLY A 257 -7.49 -22.20 -26.09
N GLU A 258 -6.93 -21.49 -27.07
CA GLU A 258 -7.09 -21.84 -28.49
C GLU A 258 -6.25 -23.05 -28.92
N ALA A 259 -5.06 -23.23 -28.33
CA ALA A 259 -4.21 -24.40 -28.60
C ALA A 259 -4.81 -25.73 -28.08
N GLY A 260 -5.72 -25.68 -27.09
CA GLY A 260 -6.39 -26.87 -26.55
C GLY A 260 -7.63 -27.31 -27.33
N ILE A 261 -8.21 -26.46 -28.17
CA ILE A 261 -9.43 -26.76 -28.94
C ILE A 261 -9.08 -27.30 -30.35
N GLY A 262 -7.84 -27.14 -30.81
CA GLY A 262 -7.37 -27.64 -32.11
C GLY A 262 -6.81 -29.06 -32.14
N ALA A 263 -6.72 -29.77 -31.00
CA ALA A 263 -6.05 -31.08 -30.93
C ALA A 263 -6.99 -32.30 -30.94
N ASP A 264 -8.31 -32.13 -30.89
CA ASP A 264 -9.28 -33.23 -30.74
C ASP A 264 -9.93 -33.69 -32.07
N ASN A 265 -9.33 -33.39 -33.23
CA ASN A 265 -9.93 -33.80 -34.51
C ASN A 265 -8.93 -34.33 -35.55
N VAL A 266 -8.06 -35.27 -35.13
CA VAL A 266 -7.39 -36.18 -36.07
C VAL A 266 -7.92 -37.60 -35.86
N ASN A 267 -8.72 -37.97 -36.84
CA ASN A 267 -9.49 -39.18 -37.05
C ASN A 267 -8.75 -40.50 -36.75
N SER A 268 -9.46 -41.39 -36.06
CA SER A 268 -9.23 -42.82 -35.98
C SER A 268 -9.48 -43.50 -37.33
N ASN A 269 -8.55 -44.36 -37.79
CA ASN A 269 -8.84 -45.59 -38.55
C ASN A 269 -7.58 -46.45 -38.75
N GLY A 270 -7.56 -47.66 -38.18
CA GLY A 270 -6.76 -48.81 -38.67
C GLY A 270 -5.57 -49.27 -37.82
N PRO A 271 -5.21 -50.58 -37.82
CA PRO A 271 -5.07 -51.33 -36.58
C PRO A 271 -3.66 -51.87 -36.24
N LEU A 272 -3.50 -52.17 -34.94
CA LEU A 272 -2.76 -53.28 -34.32
C LEU A 272 -1.35 -53.65 -34.84
N ALA A 273 -0.31 -53.30 -34.08
CA ALA A 273 0.87 -54.15 -33.90
C ALA A 273 1.59 -53.84 -32.58
N THR A 274 2.10 -54.92 -32.01
CA THR A 274 2.74 -55.18 -30.72
C THR A 274 4.12 -54.54 -30.49
N ASN A 275 4.48 -54.49 -29.19
CA ASN A 275 5.79 -54.70 -28.57
C ASN A 275 6.60 -53.52 -27.97
N THR A 276 6.74 -53.62 -26.63
CA THR A 276 7.92 -53.48 -25.75
C THR A 276 8.73 -52.18 -25.65
N ASP A 277 8.84 -51.75 -24.39
CA ASP A 277 10.02 -51.26 -23.64
C ASP A 277 10.75 -49.99 -24.10
N ALA A 278 10.66 -48.93 -23.28
CA ALA A 278 11.76 -48.45 -22.42
C ALA A 278 11.60 -46.95 -22.04
N VAL A 279 11.51 -46.73 -20.72
CA VAL A 279 12.20 -45.71 -19.91
C VAL A 279 12.88 -44.53 -20.64
N ALA A 280 12.36 -43.31 -20.43
CA ALA A 280 13.19 -42.13 -20.11
C ALA A 280 12.34 -40.95 -19.59
N ASN A 281 12.64 -40.55 -18.36
CA ASN A 281 12.21 -39.33 -17.68
C ASN A 281 12.51 -38.07 -18.49
N SER A 282 11.54 -37.15 -18.57
CA SER A 282 11.81 -35.70 -18.67
C SER A 282 10.65 -34.91 -18.08
N GLN A 283 10.75 -34.66 -16.77
CA GLN A 283 9.93 -33.67 -16.07
C GLN A 283 10.40 -32.26 -16.48
N THR A 284 9.76 -31.65 -17.47
CA THR A 284 9.82 -30.20 -17.66
C THR A 284 8.88 -29.56 -16.65
N SER A 285 9.45 -29.20 -15.49
CA SER A 285 8.82 -28.36 -14.48
C SER A 285 8.51 -26.99 -15.09
N THR A 286 7.26 -26.76 -15.46
CA THR A 286 6.70 -25.44 -15.72
C THR A 286 6.67 -24.65 -14.41
N LYS A 287 7.80 -24.03 -14.07
CA LYS A 287 7.87 -23.00 -13.03
C LYS A 287 7.04 -21.81 -13.47
N SER A 288 6.13 -21.38 -12.60
CA SER A 288 5.29 -20.22 -12.84
C SER A 288 6.16 -18.95 -12.90
N PRO A 289 5.87 -17.99 -13.81
CA PRO A 289 6.64 -16.76 -13.97
C PRO A 289 6.62 -15.84 -12.72
N LEU A 290 5.82 -16.17 -11.70
CA LEU A 290 5.76 -15.45 -10.43
C LEU A 290 6.93 -15.76 -9.49
N GLN A 291 7.58 -16.93 -9.60
CA GLN A 291 8.76 -17.24 -8.77
C GLN A 291 10.03 -16.55 -9.27
N THR A 292 10.14 -16.27 -10.57
CA THR A 292 11.31 -15.63 -11.18
C THR A 292 11.40 -14.13 -10.85
N VAL A 293 10.28 -13.47 -10.54
CA VAL A 293 10.27 -12.07 -10.10
C VAL A 293 10.71 -11.95 -8.63
N ARG A 294 10.44 -12.95 -7.80
CA ARG A 294 10.84 -12.99 -6.38
C ARG A 294 12.33 -13.26 -6.19
N SER A 295 12.96 -13.99 -7.12
CA SER A 295 14.39 -14.31 -7.08
C SER A 295 15.32 -13.18 -7.53
N ARG A 296 14.79 -11.99 -7.91
CA ARG A 296 15.58 -10.88 -8.48
C ARG A 296 16.04 -9.80 -7.48
N GLY A 297 16.08 -10.11 -6.17
CA GLY A 297 16.96 -9.43 -5.21
C GLY A 297 16.74 -7.92 -5.02
N LEU A 298 15.71 -7.55 -4.25
CA LEU A 298 15.52 -6.18 -3.76
C LEU A 298 15.14 -6.08 -2.28
N LEU A 299 15.45 -7.13 -1.50
CA LEU A 299 15.46 -7.07 -0.04
C LEU A 299 16.75 -7.71 0.47
N ILE A 300 17.51 -6.91 1.21
CA ILE A 300 18.74 -7.27 1.89
C ILE A 300 18.38 -8.26 3.00
N ASP A 301 18.93 -9.47 2.91
CA ASP A 301 18.88 -10.46 3.99
C ASP A 301 19.68 -9.95 5.18
N GLY A 302 18.99 -9.41 6.18
CA GLY A 302 19.55 -9.07 7.49
C GLY A 302 19.63 -10.30 8.40
N SER A 303 20.29 -11.37 7.97
CA SER A 303 20.65 -12.50 8.83
C SER A 303 22.11 -12.34 9.28
N SER A 304 22.30 -11.57 10.35
CA SER A 304 23.57 -11.54 11.08
C SER A 304 23.45 -12.45 12.30
N SER A 305 23.91 -13.68 12.12
CA SER A 305 24.38 -14.57 13.18
C SER A 305 25.39 -13.86 14.10
N GLY A 306 25.17 -13.92 15.41
CA GLY A 306 26.12 -13.49 16.44
C GLY A 306 25.95 -14.36 17.71
N PRO A 307 27.04 -14.61 18.48
CA PRO A 307 27.30 -15.90 19.10
C PRO A 307 26.76 -16.10 20.51
N GLN A 308 26.58 -17.37 20.85
CA GLN A 308 26.36 -17.89 22.20
C GLN A 308 27.39 -17.35 23.20
N SER A 309 26.91 -16.71 24.26
CA SER A 309 27.69 -16.41 25.45
C SER A 309 27.14 -17.23 26.61
N ASN A 310 27.87 -18.29 26.96
CA ASN A 310 27.71 -19.06 28.19
C ASN A 310 27.91 -18.13 29.38
N ARG A 311 26.87 -17.92 30.19
CA ARG A 311 27.00 -17.34 31.53
C ARG A 311 26.39 -18.28 32.56
N THR A 312 27.29 -19.04 33.17
CA THR A 312 27.14 -19.81 34.40
C THR A 312 26.63 -18.91 35.53
N LEU A 313 25.47 -19.23 36.11
CA LEU A 313 24.97 -18.63 37.34
C LEU A 313 25.38 -19.51 38.53
N PRO A 314 26.08 -18.97 39.55
CA PRO A 314 26.39 -19.72 40.76
C PRO A 314 25.31 -19.57 41.82
N GLY A 315 25.07 -20.65 42.55
CA GLY A 315 25.20 -20.61 44.01
C GLY A 315 24.06 -19.99 44.81
N LYS A 316 23.03 -20.80 45.01
CA LYS A 316 22.14 -20.81 46.18
C LYS A 316 22.90 -20.57 47.50
N ASN A 317 22.54 -19.54 48.26
CA ASN A 317 22.91 -19.46 49.68
C ASN A 317 21.70 -19.09 50.55
N LYS A 318 21.50 -19.94 51.57
CA LYS A 318 20.54 -19.80 52.65
C LYS A 318 21.25 -19.15 53.85
N GLY A 319 20.53 -18.29 54.58
CA GLY A 319 20.82 -17.84 55.94
C GLY A 319 19.72 -16.84 56.30
N THR A 320 18.73 -17.11 57.18
CA THR A 320 18.76 -17.48 58.61
C THR A 320 19.26 -16.34 59.52
N LEU A 321 18.28 -15.55 59.98
CA LEU A 321 17.99 -15.17 61.39
C LEU A 321 18.88 -14.17 62.16
N LEU A 322 18.18 -13.44 63.05
CA LEU A 322 18.58 -12.51 64.13
C LEU A 322 18.83 -11.07 63.64
N ILE A 323 18.15 -10.03 64.14
CA ILE A 323 17.52 -9.72 65.45
C ILE A 323 16.20 -9.00 65.22
#